data_AF-A0A925Q0K4-F1
#
_entry.id   AF-A0A925Q0K4-F1
#
_cell.length_a   1.000
_cell.length_b   1.000
_cell.length_c   1.000
_cell.angle_alpha   90.00
_cell.angle_beta   90.00
_cell.angle_gamma   90.00
#
_symmetry.space_group_name_H-M   'P 1'
#
loop_
_entity.id
_entity.type
_entity.pdbx_description
1 polymer ?
#
loop_
_entity_poly.entity_id
_entity_poly.type
_entity_poly.pdbx_seq_one_letter_code
_entity_poly.pdbx_strand_id
1 'polypeptide(L)'
;MKSNKTRKTPRAKPLRFAVIGLGHIAQAALLPAFEHGRPHADLSALVSGDRKKLDLLGKRYGVKRLHSYEESPELFASGMLVSMKSTPTKRRRPTLRQEMRRPAVPREPTMIHAESGHG
;
A
#
# COMPACT_ATOMS: atom_id res chain seq x y z
N MET A 1 -19.52 27.70 26.44
CA MET A 1 -19.08 26.30 26.28
C MET A 1 -19.18 25.95 24.79
N LYS A 2 -18.06 25.70 24.09
CA LYS A 2 -18.09 25.40 22.65
C LYS A 2 -18.26 23.90 22.45
N SER A 3 -19.39 23.49 21.89
CA SER A 3 -19.70 22.09 21.55
C SER A 3 -18.69 21.57 20.53
N ASN A 4 -17.87 20.59 20.90
CA ASN A 4 -16.96 19.93 19.97
C ASN A 4 -17.75 18.91 19.15
N LYS A 5 -18.37 19.37 18.05
CA LYS A 5 -19.04 18.50 17.08
C LYS A 5 -17.95 17.67 16.40
N THR A 6 -17.77 16.44 16.85
CA THR A 6 -16.87 15.45 16.22
C THR A 6 -17.21 15.37 14.74
N ARG A 7 -16.33 15.93 13.89
CA ARG A 7 -16.45 15.79 12.44
C ARG A 7 -16.30 14.31 12.11
N LYS A 8 -17.40 13.63 11.74
CA LYS A 8 -17.31 12.31 11.11
C LYS A 8 -16.45 12.47 9.86
N THR A 9 -15.25 11.90 9.88
CA THR A 9 -14.42 11.83 8.67
C THR A 9 -15.21 11.04 7.62
N PRO A 10 -15.41 11.58 6.40
CA PRO A 10 -16.04 10.82 5.34
C PRO A 10 -15.23 9.54 5.12
N ARG A 11 -15.91 8.39 5.02
CA ARG A 11 -15.25 7.10 4.76
C ARG A 11 -14.40 7.25 3.49
N ALA A 12 -13.08 7.12 3.64
CA ALA A 12 -12.16 7.21 2.51
C ALA A 12 -12.52 6.13 1.49
N LYS A 13 -12.55 6.51 0.20
CA LYS A 13 -12.80 5.56 -0.90
C LYS A 13 -11.68 4.51 -0.94
N PRO A 14 -11.98 3.24 -1.33
CA PRO A 14 -10.97 2.21 -1.49
C PRO A 14 -9.90 2.62 -2.51
N LEU A 15 -8.66 2.23 -2.23
CA LEU A 15 -7.53 2.34 -3.14
C LEU A 15 -7.68 1.30 -4.25
N ARG A 16 -7.60 1.74 -5.51
CA ARG A 16 -7.75 0.87 -6.68
C ARG A 16 -6.40 0.42 -7.19
N PHE A 17 -6.23 -0.90 -7.30
CA PHE A 17 -5.00 -1.54 -7.73
C PHE A 17 -5.18 -2.31 -9.04
N ALA A 18 -4.08 -2.43 -9.78
CA ALA A 18 -3.94 -3.40 -10.85
C ALA A 18 -2.77 -4.34 -10.56
N VAL A 19 -2.96 -5.62 -10.82
CA VAL A 19 -1.88 -6.61 -10.73
C VAL A 19 -1.38 -6.93 -12.12
N ILE A 20 -0.10 -6.67 -12.35
CA ILE A 20 0.57 -6.88 -13.63
C ILE A 20 1.47 -8.10 -13.51
N GLY A 21 1.26 -9.09 -14.40
CA GLY A 21 1.98 -10.36 -14.34
C GLY A 21 1.36 -11.34 -13.35
N LEU A 22 0.61 -12.31 -13.87
CA LEU A 22 -0.10 -13.31 -13.08
C LEU A 22 0.78 -14.56 -12.87
N GLY A 23 1.98 -14.36 -12.36
CA GLY A 23 2.93 -15.42 -11.99
C GLY A 23 2.56 -16.13 -10.69
N HIS A 24 3.41 -17.05 -10.24
CA HIS A 24 3.18 -17.84 -9.03
C HIS A 24 2.95 -16.98 -7.78
N ILE A 25 3.81 -15.97 -7.54
CA ILE A 25 3.70 -15.09 -6.37
C ILE A 25 2.40 -14.28 -6.39
N ALA A 26 2.00 -13.79 -7.57
CA ALA A 26 0.75 -13.07 -7.72
C ALA A 26 -0.44 -13.95 -7.29
N GLN A 27 -0.46 -15.21 -7.73
CA GLN A 27 -1.56 -16.13 -7.43
C GLN A 27 -1.54 -16.70 -6.01
N ALA A 28 -0.34 -16.97 -5.47
CA ALA A 28 -0.19 -17.62 -4.17
C ALA A 28 -0.31 -16.66 -2.98
N ALA A 29 0.06 -15.38 -3.15
CA ALA A 29 0.13 -14.43 -2.05
C ALA A 29 -0.60 -13.12 -2.35
N LEU A 30 -0.35 -12.51 -3.51
CA LEU A 30 -0.83 -11.14 -3.77
C LEU A 30 -2.34 -11.08 -4.00
N LEU A 31 -2.87 -11.90 -4.90
CA LEU A 31 -4.30 -11.92 -5.21
C LEU A 31 -5.14 -12.35 -4.00
N PRO A 32 -4.77 -13.41 -3.23
CA PRO A 32 -5.47 -13.76 -2.00
C PRO A 32 -5.47 -12.64 -0.94
N ALA A 33 -4.45 -11.78 -0.90
CA ALA A 33 -4.39 -10.68 0.06
C ALA A 33 -5.50 -9.64 -0.14
N PHE A 34 -6.06 -9.50 -1.35
CA PHE A 34 -7.16 -8.56 -1.61
C PHE A 34 -8.48 -8.96 -0.96
N GLU A 35 -8.68 -10.23 -0.61
CA GLU A 35 -9.85 -10.68 0.16
C GLU A 35 -9.86 -10.04 1.55
N HIS A 36 -8.68 -9.93 2.17
CA HIS A 36 -8.50 -9.31 3.49
C HIS A 36 -8.34 -7.78 3.43
N GLY A 37 -8.08 -7.22 2.24
CA GLY A 37 -7.80 -5.81 2.04
C GLY A 37 -9.05 -4.91 2.05
N ARG A 38 -10.25 -5.48 2.01
CA ARG A 38 -11.51 -4.71 2.03
C ARG A 38 -11.76 -4.10 3.43
N PRO A 39 -12.29 -2.86 3.52
CA PRO A 39 -12.78 -2.01 2.43
C PRO A 39 -11.73 -1.03 1.86
N HIS A 40 -10.45 -1.20 2.18
CA HIS A 40 -9.41 -0.21 1.88
C HIS A 40 -8.69 -0.45 0.54
N ALA A 41 -8.62 -1.69 0.08
CA ALA A 41 -7.98 -2.09 -1.16
C ALA A 41 -9.00 -2.78 -2.08
N ASP A 42 -9.10 -2.30 -3.30
CA ASP A 42 -9.93 -2.85 -4.38
C ASP A 42 -9.04 -3.31 -5.53
N LEU A 43 -9.18 -4.56 -5.93
CA LEU A 43 -8.48 -5.12 -7.09
C LEU A 43 -9.29 -4.79 -8.35
N SER A 44 -8.92 -3.70 -9.01
CA SER A 44 -9.73 -3.13 -10.09
C SER A 44 -9.35 -3.61 -11.49
N ALA A 45 -8.13 -4.12 -11.70
CA ALA A 45 -7.68 -4.63 -13.00
C ALA A 45 -6.60 -5.74 -12.90
N LEU A 46 -6.53 -6.59 -13.93
CA LEU A 46 -5.48 -7.59 -14.11
C LEU A 46 -4.81 -7.40 -15.48
N VAL A 47 -3.48 -7.58 -15.52
CA VAL A 47 -2.70 -7.51 -16.76
C VAL A 47 -1.86 -8.78 -16.93
N SER A 48 -2.01 -9.46 -18.07
CA SER A 48 -1.22 -10.66 -18.41
C SER A 48 -1.18 -10.93 -19.91
N GLY A 49 -0.11 -11.56 -20.39
CA GLY A 49 -0.02 -12.07 -21.76
C GLY A 49 -0.75 -13.40 -21.97
N ASP A 50 -1.17 -14.08 -20.90
CA ASP A 50 -1.93 -15.34 -20.97
C ASP A 50 -3.43 -15.06 -20.82
N ARG A 51 -4.16 -15.05 -21.94
CA ARG A 51 -5.59 -14.71 -21.95
C ARG A 51 -6.45 -15.69 -21.16
N LYS A 52 -6.14 -16.99 -21.24
CA LYS A 52 -6.91 -18.03 -20.51
C LYS A 52 -6.81 -17.82 -19.00
N LYS A 53 -5.60 -17.53 -18.53
CA LYS A 53 -5.33 -17.23 -17.12
C LYS A 53 -5.98 -15.93 -16.68
N LEU A 54 -5.92 -14.90 -17.53
CA LEU A 54 -6.56 -13.60 -17.31
C LEU A 54 -8.07 -13.77 -17.08
N ASP A 55 -8.75 -14.51 -17.94
CA ASP A 55 -10.20 -14.75 -17.86
C ASP A 55 -10.57 -15.58 -16.62
N LEU A 56 -9.78 -16.62 -16.31
CA LEU A 56 -9.99 -17.47 -15.14
C LEU A 56 -9.85 -16.69 -13.82
N LEU A 57 -8.76 -15.93 -13.68
CA LEU A 57 -8.49 -15.15 -12.47
C LEU A 57 -9.41 -13.93 -12.38
N GLY A 58 -9.77 -13.32 -13.51
CA GLY A 58 -10.77 -12.25 -13.57
C GLY A 58 -12.11 -12.70 -13.01
N LYS A 59 -12.58 -13.89 -13.42
CA LYS A 59 -13.81 -14.49 -12.85
C LYS A 59 -13.66 -14.81 -11.36
N ARG A 60 -12.55 -15.42 -10.95
CA ARG A 60 -12.31 -15.81 -9.55
C ARG A 60 -12.36 -14.63 -8.60
N TYR A 61 -11.73 -13.51 -8.96
CA TYR A 61 -11.62 -12.32 -8.10
C TYR A 61 -12.63 -11.21 -8.45
N GLY A 62 -13.57 -11.46 -9.37
CA GLY A 62 -14.60 -10.50 -9.77
C GLY A 62 -14.09 -9.28 -10.53
N VAL A 63 -12.93 -9.39 -11.18
CA VAL A 63 -12.27 -8.28 -11.90
C VAL A 63 -12.73 -8.25 -13.35
N LYS A 64 -13.33 -7.13 -13.76
CA LYS A 64 -13.84 -6.95 -15.13
C LYS A 64 -12.81 -6.37 -16.12
N ARG A 65 -11.81 -5.65 -15.61
CA ARG A 65 -10.80 -4.97 -16.44
C ARG A 65 -9.61 -5.90 -16.62
N LEU A 66 -9.62 -6.59 -17.76
CA LEU A 66 -8.66 -7.61 -18.12
C LEU A 66 -7.90 -7.10 -19.34
N HIS A 67 -6.61 -6.83 -19.18
CA HIS A 67 -5.77 -6.26 -20.23
C HIS A 67 -4.59 -7.17 -20.55
N SER A 68 -4.19 -7.18 -21.82
CA SER A 68 -2.87 -7.63 -22.25
C SER A 68 -1.80 -6.57 -21.93
N TYR A 69 -0.52 -6.92 -22.11
CA TYR A 69 0.56 -5.96 -21.93
C TYR A 69 0.48 -4.80 -22.94
N GLU A 70 0.02 -5.06 -24.17
CA GLU A 70 -0.16 -4.06 -25.21
C GLU A 70 -1.27 -3.06 -24.89
N GLU A 71 -2.30 -3.50 -24.17
CA GLU A 71 -3.44 -2.66 -23.74
C GLU A 71 -3.16 -1.93 -22.40
N SER A 72 -2.04 -2.24 -21.73
CA SER A 72 -1.71 -1.65 -20.43
C SER A 72 -1.50 -0.12 -20.43
N PRO A 73 -0.97 0.52 -21.50
CA PRO A 73 -0.85 1.98 -21.55
C PRO A 73 -2.19 2.70 -21.37
N GLU A 74 -3.26 2.17 -21.96
CA GLU A 74 -4.62 2.73 -21.84
C GLU A 74 -5.15 2.66 -20.40
N LEU A 75 -4.86 1.54 -19.72
CA LEU A 75 -5.21 1.35 -18.31
C LEU A 75 -4.53 2.40 -17.43
N PHE A 76 -3.25 2.72 -17.66
CA PHE A 76 -2.55 3.75 -16.90
C PHE A 76 -3.03 5.16 -17.23
N ALA A 77 -3.29 5.45 -18.51
CA ALA A 77 -3.81 6.73 -18.96
C ALA A 77 -5.20 7.04 -18.38
N SER A 78 -5.99 6.01 -18.06
CA SER A 78 -7.34 6.17 -17.50
C SER A 78 -7.40 6.88 -16.14
N GLY A 79 -6.26 6.99 -15.42
CA GLY A 79 -6.21 7.60 -14.08
C GLY A 79 -6.99 6.83 -13.01
N MET A 80 -7.45 5.61 -13.31
CA MET A 80 -8.30 4.82 -12.42
C MET A 80 -7.53 4.09 -11.33
N LEU A 81 -6.22 3.93 -11.51
CA LEU A 81 -5.33 3.24 -10.58
C LEU A 81 -4.57 4.24 -9.74
N VAL A 82 -4.23 3.83 -8.52
CA VAL A 82 -3.40 4.66 -7.66
C VAL A 82 -1.95 4.59 -8.13
N SER A 83 -1.48 5.72 -8.65
CA SER A 83 -0.07 5.95 -8.92
C SER A 83 0.50 6.82 -7.81
N MET A 84 1.43 6.26 -7.03
CA MET A 84 2.26 7.10 -6.17
C MET A 84 3.20 7.90 -7.06
N LYS A 85 3.03 9.22 -7.10
CA LYS A 85 4.10 10.11 -7.54
C LYS A 85 5.27 9.85 -6.61
N SER A 86 6.31 9.16 -7.10
CA SER A 86 7.53 8.94 -6.34
C SER A 86 8.02 10.31 -5.87
N THR A 87 7.89 10.61 -4.57
CA THR A 87 8.66 11.68 -3.95
C THR A 87 10.03 11.07 -3.67
N PRO A 88 11.10 11.51 -4.35
CA PRO A 88 12.42 10.97 -4.08
C PRO A 88 12.90 11.61 -2.77
N THR A 89 12.58 11.01 -1.63
CA THR A 89 13.49 11.10 -0.49
C THR A 89 14.30 9.83 -0.48
N LYS A 90 15.36 9.79 -1.30
CA LYS A 90 16.50 8.91 -1.02
C LYS A 90 16.97 9.27 0.39
N ARG A 91 16.49 8.56 1.41
CA ARG A 91 17.25 8.48 2.66
C ARG A 91 18.55 7.79 2.26
N ARG A 92 19.64 8.56 2.14
CA ARG A 92 20.97 7.99 1.98
C ARG A 92 21.13 6.96 3.10
N ARG A 93 21.52 5.73 2.77
CA ARG A 93 21.93 4.76 3.80
C ARG A 93 23.00 5.47 4.65
N PRO A 94 22.81 5.56 5.98
CA PRO A 94 23.83 6.14 6.84
C PRO A 94 25.15 5.41 6.59
N THR A 95 26.19 6.16 6.25
CA THR A 95 27.54 5.61 6.11
C THR A 95 28.24 5.66 7.45
N LEU A 96 29.27 4.81 7.64
CA LEU A 96 30.10 4.78 8.85
C LEU A 96 30.76 6.13 9.18
N ARG A 97 30.95 7.00 8.17
CA ARG A 97 31.51 8.36 8.32
C ARG A 97 30.49 9.41 8.77
N GLN A 98 29.22 9.04 8.91
CA GLN A 98 28.20 9.97 9.35
C GLN A 98 28.33 10.14 10.87
N GLU A 99 28.98 11.22 11.30
CA GLU A 99 28.96 11.63 12.70
C GLU A 99 27.51 11.77 13.15
N MET A 100 27.08 10.95 14.10
CA MET A 100 25.78 11.10 14.77
C MET A 100 25.83 12.37 15.62
N ARG A 101 25.58 13.52 14.99
CA ARG A 101 25.28 14.75 15.72
C ARG A 101 23.86 14.62 16.26
N ARG A 102 23.74 14.01 17.44
CA ARG A 102 22.52 14.10 18.23
C ARG A 102 22.36 15.57 18.61
N PRO A 103 21.28 16.26 18.21
CA PRO A 103 20.99 17.58 18.78
C PRO A 103 20.89 17.42 20.29
N ALA A 104 21.44 18.35 21.04
CA ALA A 104 21.26 18.38 22.48
C ALA A 104 19.75 18.36 22.75
N VAL A 105 19.27 17.33 23.46
CA VAL A 105 17.88 17.28 23.87
C VAL A 105 17.75 18.41 24.91
N PRO A 106 16.98 19.47 24.65
CA PRO A 106 16.95 20.65 25.52
C PRO A 106 16.26 20.39 26.87
N ARG A 107 15.79 19.16 27.10
CA ARG A 107 15.13 18.72 28.31
C ARG A 107 15.78 17.41 28.73
N GLU A 108 16.13 17.29 30.01
CA GLU A 108 16.51 16.00 30.56
C GLU A 108 15.39 15.00 30.27
N PRO A 109 15.69 13.85 29.63
CA PRO A 109 14.69 12.85 29.37
C PRO A 109 14.14 12.34 30.71
N THR A 110 12.82 12.24 30.82
CA THR A 110 12.17 11.62 31.97
C THR A 110 12.65 10.17 32.08
N MET A 111 13.43 9.88 33.12
CA MET A 111 13.88 8.53 33.42
C MET A 111 12.69 7.71 33.90
N ILE A 112 12.24 6.77 33.07
CA ILE A 112 11.22 5.80 33.44
C ILE A 112 11.95 4.59 34.02
N HIS A 113 11.94 4.44 35.33
CA HIS A 113 12.43 3.22 35.97
C HIS A 113 11.40 2.11 35.74
N ALA A 114 11.83 0.99 35.15
CA ALA A 114 11.01 -0.20 35.12
C ALA A 114 11.07 -0.84 36.51
N GLU A 115 9.94 -0.92 37.21
CA GLU A 115 9.85 -1.75 38.41
C GLU A 115 10.02 -3.21 38.02
N SER A 116 11.13 -3.82 38.42
CA SER A 116 11.35 -5.25 38.32
C SER A 116 10.57 -5.95 39.43
N GLY A 117 9.31 -6.29 39.15
CA GLY A 117 8.50 -7.09 40.06
C GLY A 117 9.17 -8.44 40.34
N HIS A 118 9.69 -8.61 41.54
CA HIS A 118 10.02 -9.91 42.11
C HIS A 118 8.97 -10.18 43.19
N GLY A 119 8.07 -11.11 42.90
CA GLY A 119 7.17 -11.74 43.86
C GLY A 119 7.48 -13.21 43.94
#